data_AF-A0A7S0Z646-F1
#
_entry.id   AF-A0A7S0Z646-F1
#
_cell.length_a   1.000
_cell.length_b   1.000
_cell.length_c   1.000
_cell.angle_alpha   90.00
_cell.angle_beta   90.00
_cell.angle_gamma   90.00
#
_symmetry.space_group_name_H-M   'P 1'
#
loop_
_entity.id
_entity.type
_entity.pdbx_description
1 polymer ?
#
loop_
_entity_poly.entity_id
_entity_poly.type
_entity_poly.pdbx_seq_one_letter_code
_entity_poly.pdbx_strand_id
1 'polypeptide(L)'
;WIGAALARAWVETFTSTTVKLSDHSTSHGRGVNAERVEHECYIDGSASVNPPSSGIGIWYGYGHRLNFASATTAKSTDNNVVELYALYAALMRHDTRSKLVIHSDSRVVCRTVEHIVKGELMASPSWLLL
;
A
#
# COMPACT_ATOMS: atom_id res chain seq x y z
N TRP A 1 -21.39 11.10 -12.94
CA TRP A 1 -20.64 12.30 -12.53
C TRP A 1 -19.71 12.06 -11.32
N ILE A 2 -20.19 11.49 -10.20
CA ILE A 2 -19.36 11.20 -9.01
C ILE A 2 -18.26 10.14 -9.28
N GLY A 3 -18.56 9.07 -10.01
CA GLY A 3 -17.59 8.00 -10.31
C GLY A 3 -16.40 8.45 -11.18
N ALA A 4 -16.61 9.40 -12.09
CA ALA A 4 -15.53 9.93 -12.94
C ALA A 4 -14.59 10.88 -12.17
N ALA A 5 -15.11 11.59 -11.16
CA ALA A 5 -14.30 12.44 -10.29
C ALA A 5 -13.45 11.62 -9.31
N LEU A 6 -14.01 10.54 -8.75
CA LEU A 6 -13.26 9.58 -7.93
C LEU A 6 -12.16 8.88 -8.72
N ALA A 7 -12.46 8.42 -9.94
CA ALA A 7 -11.46 7.82 -10.83
C ALA A 7 -10.35 8.81 -11.21
N ARG A 8 -10.68 10.09 -11.48
CA ARG A 8 -9.66 11.12 -11.75
C ARG A 8 -8.82 11.47 -10.53
N ALA A 9 -9.44 11.64 -9.36
CA ALA A 9 -8.71 11.88 -8.11
C ALA A 9 -7.80 10.71 -7.75
N TRP A 10 -8.24 9.48 -8.02
CA TRP A 10 -7.41 8.28 -7.90
C TRP A 10 -6.24 8.30 -8.89
N VAL A 11 -6.49 8.54 -10.18
CA VAL A 11 -5.43 8.60 -11.20
C VAL A 11 -4.42 9.72 -10.92
N GLU A 12 -4.86 10.90 -10.49
CA GLU A 12 -3.99 12.03 -10.12
C GLU A 12 -3.14 11.75 -8.87
N THR A 13 -3.65 10.93 -7.93
CA THR A 13 -2.86 10.48 -6.76
C THR A 13 -1.79 9.45 -7.17
N PHE A 14 -2.07 8.63 -8.19
CA PHE A 14 -1.17 7.57 -8.66
C PHE A 14 -0.08 8.07 -9.61
N THR A 15 -0.26 9.16 -10.35
CA THR A 15 0.72 9.63 -11.35
C THR A 15 2.03 10.18 -10.76
N SER A 16 2.08 10.49 -9.46
CA SER A 16 3.33 10.89 -8.77
C SER A 16 3.96 9.76 -7.92
N THR A 17 3.31 8.60 -7.82
CA THR A 17 3.72 7.51 -6.93
C THR A 17 4.48 6.44 -7.72
N THR A 18 5.73 6.18 -7.35
CA THR A 18 6.54 5.11 -7.98
C THR A 18 6.56 3.91 -7.05
N VAL A 19 5.68 2.93 -7.25
CA VAL A 19 5.77 1.65 -6.53
C VAL A 19 6.90 0.82 -7.11
N LYS A 20 7.88 0.45 -6.28
CA LYS A 20 8.99 -0.42 -6.68
C LYS A 20 8.86 -1.78 -6.01
N LEU A 21 8.89 -2.82 -6.82
CA LEU A 21 9.04 -4.19 -6.35
C LEU A 21 10.43 -4.34 -5.73
N SER A 22 10.51 -4.83 -4.50
CA SER A 22 11.76 -5.34 -3.94
C SER A 22 11.58 -6.81 -3.63
N ASP A 23 12.22 -7.68 -4.42
CA ASP A 23 12.45 -9.07 -4.03
C ASP A 23 13.36 -9.06 -2.80
N HIS A 24 12.83 -9.46 -1.64
CA HIS A 24 13.59 -9.57 -0.42
C HIS A 24 14.64 -10.69 -0.54
N SER A 25 15.83 -10.33 -1.02
CA SER A 25 17.08 -10.95 -0.57
C SER A 25 17.67 -10.03 0.50
N THR A 26 17.69 -10.53 1.74
CA THR A 26 18.20 -9.87 2.94
C THR A 26 19.58 -9.25 2.71
N SER A 27 19.69 -7.92 2.84
CA SER A 27 20.97 -7.28 3.13
C SER A 27 20.91 -6.64 4.51
N HIS A 28 21.60 -7.29 5.45
CA HIS A 28 21.90 -6.73 6.76
C HIS A 28 22.94 -5.61 6.60
N GLY A 29 22.59 -4.43 7.10
CA GLY A 29 23.53 -3.42 7.57
C GLY A 29 24.28 -2.62 6.50
N ARG A 30 24.15 -1.28 6.59
CA ARG A 30 25.24 -0.35 6.96
C ARG A 30 24.97 1.03 6.35
N GLY A 31 24.60 1.97 7.21
CA GLY A 31 24.68 3.43 7.02
C GLY A 31 23.87 3.98 5.84
N VAL A 32 22.74 4.64 6.10
CA VAL A 32 21.95 5.24 5.01
C VAL A 32 21.78 6.74 5.25
N ASN A 33 22.31 7.50 4.29
CA ASN A 33 22.15 8.93 4.07
C ASN A 33 20.72 9.39 4.39
N ALA A 34 20.60 10.39 5.28
CA ALA A 34 19.34 10.97 5.73
C ALA A 34 18.45 11.53 4.60
N GLU A 35 19.00 11.77 3.41
CA GLU A 35 18.27 12.33 2.27
C GLU A 35 17.46 11.28 1.47
N ARG A 36 17.76 9.97 1.61
CA ARG A 36 17.04 8.90 0.90
C ARG A 36 15.76 8.44 1.62
N VAL A 37 15.55 8.87 2.85
CA VAL A 37 14.61 8.20 3.79
C VAL A 37 13.21 8.81 3.79
N GLU A 38 13.02 10.04 3.31
CA GLU A 38 11.72 10.73 3.45
C GLU A 38 10.62 10.27 2.47
N HIS A 39 10.97 9.48 1.46
CA HIS A 39 10.08 9.14 0.36
C HIS A 39 9.92 7.64 0.12
N GLU A 40 10.34 6.80 1.07
CA GLU A 40 10.21 5.35 0.97
C GLU A 40 9.46 4.80 2.19
N CYS A 41 8.56 3.84 1.98
CA CYS A 41 7.91 3.13 3.09
C CYS A 41 7.69 1.67 2.76
N TYR A 42 7.66 0.86 3.82
CA TYR A 42 7.32 -0.55 3.80
C TYR A 42 5.92 -0.72 4.37
N ILE A 43 5.07 -1.46 3.68
CA ILE A 43 3.72 -1.77 4.13
C ILE A 43 3.57 -3.27 4.32
N ASP A 44 2.74 -3.65 5.29
CA ASP A 44 2.35 -5.03 5.51
C ASP A 44 0.92 -5.07 6.08
N GLY A 45 0.20 -6.13 5.74
CA GLY A 45 -1.14 -6.40 6.22
C GLY A 45 -1.27 -7.88 6.59
N SER A 46 -1.86 -8.14 7.75
CA SER A 46 -2.04 -9.51 8.22
C SER A 46 -3.47 -9.76 8.69
N ALA A 47 -4.00 -10.92 8.33
CA ALA A 47 -5.31 -11.42 8.77
C ALA A 47 -5.18 -12.79 9.45
N SER A 48 -5.98 -13.02 10.49
CA SER A 48 -6.17 -14.31 11.14
C SER A 48 -7.65 -14.68 11.14
N VAL A 49 -7.93 -15.96 10.92
CA VAL A 49 -9.29 -16.51 10.87
C VAL A 49 -9.80 -16.87 12.26
N ASN A 50 -8.92 -17.32 13.16
CA ASN A 50 -9.29 -17.88 14.47
C ASN A 50 -8.29 -17.48 15.57
N PRO A 51 -8.64 -16.51 16.44
CA PRO A 51 -9.82 -15.65 16.37
C PRO A 51 -9.74 -14.65 15.20
N PRO A 52 -10.88 -14.23 14.62
CA PRO A 52 -10.90 -13.20 13.58
C PRO A 52 -10.21 -11.93 14.06
N SER A 53 -9.13 -11.57 13.38
CA SER A 53 -8.36 -10.36 13.64
C SER A 53 -7.58 -9.96 12.41
N SER A 54 -7.37 -8.67 12.24
CA SER A 54 -6.54 -8.14 11.15
C SER A 54 -5.93 -6.82 11.54
N GLY A 55 -4.78 -6.52 10.96
CA GLY A 55 -4.04 -5.31 11.23
C GLY A 55 -3.13 -4.94 10.07
N ILE A 56 -2.74 -3.67 10.06
CA ILE A 56 -1.85 -3.10 9.06
C ILE A 56 -0.64 -2.46 9.75
N GLY A 57 0.48 -2.44 9.05
CA GLY A 57 1.71 -1.76 9.44
C GLY A 57 2.26 -0.92 8.30
N ILE A 58 2.80 0.25 8.64
CA ILE A 58 3.51 1.16 7.73
C ILE A 58 4.78 1.62 8.42
N TRP A 59 5.91 1.44 7.77
CA TRP A 59 7.22 1.77 8.30
C TRP A 59 8.03 2.62 7.31
N TYR A 60 8.43 3.80 7.75
CA TYR A 60 9.29 4.73 7.00
C TYR A 60 10.73 4.75 7.56
N GLY A 61 10.95 4.23 8.77
CA GLY A 61 12.25 4.27 9.45
C GLY A 61 12.11 4.64 10.94
N TYR A 62 13.18 4.44 11.70
CA TYR A 62 13.15 4.67 13.16
C TYR A 62 12.78 6.13 13.50
N GLY A 63 11.80 6.31 14.40
CA GLY A 63 11.35 7.63 14.86
C GLY A 63 10.55 8.44 13.83
N HIS A 64 10.26 7.88 12.65
CA HIS A 64 9.54 8.63 11.61
C HIS A 64 8.08 8.88 11.99
N ARG A 65 7.63 10.14 11.91
CA ARG A 65 6.29 10.59 12.34
C ARG A 65 5.12 9.92 11.62
N LEU A 66 5.35 9.41 10.41
CA LEU A 66 4.31 8.75 9.61
C LEU A 66 4.21 7.24 9.88
N ASN A 67 5.14 6.65 10.65
CA ASN A 67 5.02 5.26 11.08
C ASN A 67 3.66 5.01 11.72
N PHE A 68 3.07 3.86 11.41
CA PHE A 68 1.71 3.57 11.81
C PHE A 68 1.49 2.07 11.92
N ALA A 69 0.76 1.66 12.95
CA ALA A 69 0.25 0.32 13.07
C ALA A 69 -1.13 0.39 13.73
N SER A 70 -2.08 -0.38 13.22
CA SER A 70 -3.42 -0.43 13.78
C SER A 70 -4.09 -1.76 13.47
N ALA A 71 -4.91 -2.23 14.40
CA ALA A 71 -5.94 -3.22 14.09
C ALA A 71 -6.97 -2.59 13.14
N THR A 72 -7.53 -3.38 12.23
CA THR A 72 -8.63 -2.91 11.37
C THR A 72 -9.95 -3.01 12.14
N THR A 73 -10.81 -2.00 11.97
CA THR A 73 -12.13 -1.94 12.64
C THR A 73 -13.10 -2.95 12.04
N ALA A 74 -13.15 -3.02 10.71
CA ALA A 74 -13.72 -4.14 9.98
C ALA A 74 -12.66 -5.25 9.91
N LYS A 75 -12.87 -6.31 10.68
CA LYS A 75 -11.98 -7.48 10.67
C LYS A 75 -12.17 -8.23 9.35
N SER A 76 -11.10 -8.34 8.57
CA SER A 76 -11.07 -9.19 7.37
C SER A 76 -10.31 -10.47 7.73
N THR A 77 -10.76 -11.60 7.20
CA THR A 77 -10.02 -12.87 7.25
C THR A 77 -9.22 -13.12 5.97
N ASP A 78 -9.30 -12.22 4.99
CA ASP A 78 -8.54 -12.27 3.74
C ASP A 78 -7.30 -11.38 3.83
N ASN A 79 -6.12 -11.99 3.79
CA ASN A 79 -4.84 -11.30 3.86
C ASN A 79 -4.65 -10.29 2.73
N ASN A 80 -5.06 -10.65 1.50
CA ASN A 80 -4.88 -9.79 0.32
C ASN A 80 -5.64 -8.48 0.47
N VAL A 81 -6.83 -8.53 1.06
CA VAL A 81 -7.64 -7.34 1.35
C VAL A 81 -6.94 -6.45 2.39
N VAL A 82 -6.36 -7.05 3.43
CA VAL A 82 -5.68 -6.29 4.50
C VAL A 82 -4.38 -5.66 4.02
N GLU A 83 -3.63 -6.34 3.14
CA GLU A 83 -2.45 -5.76 2.48
C GLU A 83 -2.82 -4.54 1.61
N LEU A 84 -3.95 -4.60 0.89
CA LEU A 84 -4.47 -3.43 0.16
C LEU A 84 -4.93 -2.30 1.10
N TYR A 85 -5.43 -2.61 2.30
CA TYR A 85 -5.70 -1.59 3.32
C TYR A 85 -4.41 -0.91 3.80
N ALA A 86 -3.32 -1.65 3.93
CA ALA A 86 -2.01 -1.08 4.29
C ALA A 86 -1.52 -0.11 3.20
N LEU A 87 -1.67 -0.48 1.91
CA LEU A 87 -1.40 0.40 0.76
C LEU A 87 -2.24 1.69 0.84
N TYR A 88 -3.55 1.55 1.00
CA TYR A 88 -4.45 2.70 1.07
C TYR A 88 -4.08 3.63 2.23
N ALA A 89 -3.82 3.07 3.41
CA ALA A 89 -3.42 3.85 4.58
C ALA A 89 -2.09 4.60 4.37
N ALA A 90 -1.10 4.00 3.68
CA ALA A 90 0.14 4.69 3.33
C ALA A 90 -0.11 5.88 2.40
N LEU A 91 -0.93 5.68 1.34
CA LEU A 91 -1.27 6.74 0.38
C LEU A 91 -2.04 7.90 1.04
N MET A 92 -2.95 7.62 1.97
CA MET A 92 -3.73 8.67 2.67
C MET A 92 -2.92 9.45 3.71
N ARG A 93 -1.84 8.87 4.22
CA ARG A 93 -0.99 9.49 5.24
C ARG A 93 0.19 10.26 4.65
N HIS A 94 0.60 9.92 3.43
CA HIS A 94 1.68 10.60 2.75
C HIS A 94 1.18 11.86 2.04
N ASP A 95 2.06 12.84 1.83
CA ASP A 95 1.73 14.02 1.04
C ASP A 95 1.55 13.61 -0.43
N THR A 96 0.39 13.92 -1.00
CA THR A 96 0.04 13.53 -2.38
C THR A 96 0.87 14.27 -3.43
N ARG A 97 1.55 15.36 -3.05
CA ARG A 97 2.42 16.13 -3.94
C ARG A 97 3.87 15.61 -3.96
N SER A 98 4.27 14.82 -2.97
CA SER A 98 5.59 14.21 -2.93
C SER A 98 5.61 12.86 -3.62
N LYS A 99 6.77 12.51 -4.18
CA LYS A 99 6.99 11.14 -4.67
C LYS A 99 7.05 10.20 -3.48
N LEU A 100 6.43 9.04 -3.62
CA LEU A 100 6.49 7.96 -2.64
C LEU A 100 6.89 6.66 -3.35
N VAL A 101 7.81 5.93 -2.73
CA VAL A 101 8.16 4.55 -3.03
C VAL A 101 7.57 3.66 -1.96
N ILE A 102 6.70 2.75 -2.38
CA ILE A 102 6.07 1.78 -1.49
C ILE A 102 6.67 0.40 -1.76
N HIS A 103 7.18 -0.22 -0.72
CA HIS A 103 7.66 -1.58 -0.69
C HIS A 103 6.62 -2.48 -0.05
N SER A 104 6.26 -3.56 -0.74
CA SER A 104 5.31 -4.57 -0.29
C SER A 104 5.78 -5.93 -0.78
N ASP A 105 5.65 -6.96 0.06
CA ASP A 105 5.89 -8.36 -0.33
C ASP A 105 4.64 -9.02 -0.95
N SER A 106 3.46 -8.44 -0.72
CA SER A 106 2.22 -8.81 -1.41
C SER A 106 2.28 -8.66 -2.94
N ARG A 107 2.22 -9.80 -3.64
CA ARG A 107 2.05 -9.82 -5.11
C ARG A 107 0.72 -9.21 -5.56
N VAL A 108 -0.33 -9.32 -4.73
CA VAL A 108 -1.66 -8.76 -5.06
C VAL A 108 -1.60 -7.25 -5.06
N VAL A 109 -0.99 -6.64 -4.05
CA VAL A 109 -0.77 -5.19 -4.00
C VAL A 109 0.02 -4.72 -5.22
N CYS A 110 1.18 -5.34 -5.45
CA CYS A 110 2.10 -4.97 -6.53
C CYS A 110 1.43 -5.03 -7.92
N ARG A 111 0.78 -6.16 -8.25
CA ARG A 111 0.09 -6.30 -9.55
C ARG A 111 -1.09 -5.35 -9.69
N THR A 112 -1.87 -5.16 -8.62
CA THR A 112 -2.99 -4.22 -8.61
C THR A 112 -2.51 -2.82 -8.97
N VAL A 113 -1.44 -2.35 -8.33
CA VAL A 113 -0.88 -1.03 -8.63
C VAL A 113 -0.32 -0.95 -10.05
N GLU A 114 0.40 -1.96 -10.51
CA GLU A 114 0.90 -1.99 -11.90
C GLU A 114 -0.23 -1.87 -12.92
N HIS A 115 -1.33 -2.62 -12.74
CA HIS A 115 -2.48 -2.53 -13.63
C HIS A 115 -3.15 -1.15 -13.54
N ILE A 116 -3.30 -0.57 -12.34
CA ILE A 116 -3.85 0.78 -12.17
C ILE A 116 -3.00 1.80 -12.94
N VAL A 117 -1.68 1.76 -12.77
CA VAL A 117 -0.74 2.70 -13.39
C VAL A 117 -0.72 2.56 -14.92
N LYS A 118 -0.84 1.34 -15.45
CA LYS A 118 -0.97 1.10 -16.89
C LYS A 118 -2.33 1.46 -17.47
N GLY A 119 -3.30 1.85 -16.63
CA GLY A 119 -4.69 2.06 -17.06
C GLY A 119 -5.42 0.76 -17.41
N GLU A 120 -4.86 -0.39 -17.02
CA GLU A 120 -5.37 -1.75 -17.25
C GLU A 120 -6.35 -2.17 -16.15
N LEU A 121 -7.05 -1.21 -15.53
CA LEU A 121 -8.06 -1.46 -14.52
C LEU A 121 -9.27 -2.10 -15.21
N MET A 122 -9.16 -3.39 -15.52
CA MET A 122 -10.29 -4.19 -15.92
C MET A 122 -11.18 -4.26 -14.69
N ALA A 123 -12.24 -3.46 -14.69
CA ALA A 123 -13.42 -3.74 -13.91
C ALA A 123 -13.99 -5.08 -14.44
N SER A 124 -13.37 -6.20 -14.09
CA SER A 124 -13.99 -7.49 -14.30
C SER A 124 -15.15 -7.57 -13.29
N PRO A 125 -16.41 -7.72 -13.74
CA PRO A 125 -17.57 -7.77 -12.85
C PRO A 125 -17.63 -9.01 -11.94
N SER A 126 -16.60 -9.86 -11.93
CA SER A 126 -16.67 -11.21 -11.38
C SER A 126 -16.39 -11.33 -9.87
N TRP A 127 -16.11 -10.22 -9.16
CA TRP A 127 -15.97 -10.21 -7.69
C TRP A 127 -17.20 -9.63 -6.97
N LEU A 128 -18.27 -9.31 -7.71
CA LEU A 128 -19.60 -8.94 -7.18
C LEU A 128 -20.60 -10.13 -7.16
N LEU A 129 -20.12 -11.36 -7.36
CA LEU A 129 -20.94 -12.59 -7.40
C LEU A 129 -20.44 -13.68 -6.43
N LEU A 130 -19.96 -13.28 -5.25
CA LEU A 130 -19.90 -14.14 -4.06
C LEU A 130 -20.57 -13.40 -2.89
#